data_AF-A0A8C9G4M9-F1
#
_entry.id   AF-A0A8C9G4M9-F1
#
_cell.length_a   1.000
_cell.length_b   1.000
_cell.length_c   1.000
_cell.angle_alpha   90.00
_cell.angle_beta   90.00
_cell.angle_gamma   90.00
#
_symmetry.space_group_name_H-M   'P 1'
#
loop_
_entity.id
_entity.type
_entity.pdbx_description
1 polymer ?
#
loop_
_entity_poly.entity_id
_entity_poly.type
_entity_poly.pdbx_seq_one_letter_code
_entity_poly.pdbx_strand_id
1 'polypeptide(L)'
;MTFEILELYLWRVSTAHTAGRVQFLNSLMTSALFTRVIDGRTLLPLLQGIVQHSEHEFMFHYCGVVLHAVRWHQKDRGTIWKAHYATPLFQPEDSGACFERGICPCFGDGVTHHDPPLLFDLSQDPSEENPLSTDTEPLFDSVMKRIGKAVEEHRKTLTPVPQQLSPYNNAWKPWLQPCCGTFPFCCGL
;
A
#
# COMPACT_ATOMS: atom_id res chain seq x y z
N MET A 1 -5.75 -30.69 -0.42
CA MET A 1 -5.53 -29.47 -1.22
C MET A 1 -5.49 -28.31 -0.25
N THR A 2 -4.32 -28.03 0.30
CA THR A 2 -4.10 -27.10 1.41
C THR A 2 -2.87 -26.25 1.09
N PHE A 3 -2.94 -25.52 -0.02
CA PHE A 3 -1.87 -24.59 -0.42
C PHE A 3 -2.34 -23.27 -1.09
N GLU A 4 -3.64 -23.05 -1.31
CA GLU A 4 -4.12 -21.84 -2.03
C GLU A 4 -4.78 -20.77 -1.14
N ILE A 5 -4.95 -20.99 0.17
CA ILE A 5 -5.57 -19.99 1.06
C ILE A 5 -4.54 -18.95 1.57
N LEU A 6 -3.23 -19.25 1.48
CA LEU A 6 -2.17 -18.32 1.91
C LEU A 6 -1.86 -17.21 0.90
N GLU A 7 -2.21 -17.35 -0.37
CA GLU A 7 -1.88 -16.35 -1.40
C GLU A 7 -2.78 -15.10 -1.37
N LEU A 8 -4.01 -15.20 -0.87
CA LEU A 8 -4.90 -14.04 -0.71
C LEU A 8 -4.49 -13.12 0.45
N TYR A 9 -3.82 -13.65 1.48
CA TYR A 9 -3.25 -12.84 2.57
C TYR A 9 -2.04 -12.00 2.13
N LEU A 10 -1.35 -12.40 1.06
CA LEU A 10 -0.11 -11.77 0.60
C LEU A 10 -0.33 -10.44 -0.16
N TRP A 11 -1.53 -10.17 -0.67
CA TRP A 11 -1.83 -8.88 -1.31
C TRP A 11 -1.91 -7.71 -0.30
N ARG A 12 -2.08 -7.98 1.01
CA ARG A 12 -2.03 -6.93 2.06
C ARG A 12 -0.60 -6.52 2.47
N VAL A 13 0.43 -7.25 2.05
CA VAL A 13 1.82 -7.12 2.58
C VAL A 13 2.83 -6.56 1.57
N SER A 14 2.52 -6.57 0.27
CA SER A 14 3.53 -6.48 -0.80
C SER A 14 4.26 -5.13 -0.94
N THR A 15 3.65 -4.00 -0.59
CA THR A 15 4.25 -2.68 -0.87
C THR A 15 5.27 -2.20 0.18
N ALA A 16 5.16 -2.62 1.45
CA ALA A 16 6.11 -2.20 2.48
C ALA A 16 7.42 -3.01 2.49
N HIS A 17 7.34 -4.32 2.18
CA HIS A 17 8.51 -5.19 2.12
C HIS A 17 9.46 -4.85 0.96
N THR A 18 8.94 -4.33 -0.15
CA THR A 18 9.74 -3.98 -1.33
C THR A 18 10.56 -2.71 -1.13
N ALA A 19 10.03 -1.67 -0.47
CA ALA A 19 10.75 -0.42 -0.20
C ALA A 19 11.89 -0.59 0.83
N GLY A 20 11.69 -1.41 1.87
CA GLY A 20 12.72 -1.69 2.88
C GLY A 20 13.97 -2.37 2.31
N ARG A 21 13.82 -3.11 1.21
CA ARG A 21 14.94 -3.82 0.54
C ARG A 21 16.01 -2.88 -0.01
N VAL A 22 15.61 -1.69 -0.50
CA VAL A 22 16.55 -0.69 -1.03
C VAL A 22 17.43 -0.13 0.09
N GLN A 23 16.83 0.18 1.24
CA GLN A 23 17.61 0.68 2.38
C GLN A 23 18.45 -0.40 3.06
N PHE A 24 17.97 -1.64 3.10
CA PHE A 24 18.77 -2.78 3.56
C PHE A 24 20.07 -2.93 2.74
N LEU A 25 19.98 -2.83 1.41
CA LEU A 25 21.15 -2.88 0.53
C LEU A 25 22.05 -1.64 0.69
N ASN A 26 21.47 -0.44 0.84
CA ASN A 26 22.25 0.78 1.09
C ASN A 26 22.94 0.81 2.46
N SER A 27 22.44 0.10 3.48
CA SER A 27 23.17 -0.05 4.74
C SER A 27 24.38 -0.99 4.62
N LEU A 28 24.42 -1.84 3.58
CA LEU A 28 25.53 -2.75 3.32
C LEU A 28 26.57 -2.16 2.36
N MET A 29 26.16 -1.25 1.47
CA MET A 29 27.06 -0.50 0.59
C MET A 29 27.28 0.90 1.14
N THR A 30 28.50 1.27 1.52
CA THR A 30 28.90 2.58 2.08
C THR A 30 28.83 3.72 1.04
N SER A 31 27.79 3.78 0.22
CA SER A 31 27.55 4.83 -0.77
C SER A 31 26.66 5.93 -0.19
N ALA A 32 27.11 7.18 -0.29
CA ALA A 32 26.40 8.38 0.12
C ALA A 32 24.92 8.35 -0.29
N LEU A 33 24.05 8.54 0.70
CA LEU A 33 22.60 8.45 0.56
C LEU A 33 22.09 9.47 -0.48
N PHE A 34 21.20 8.99 -1.34
CA PHE A 34 20.40 9.83 -2.25
C PHE A 34 19.78 11.01 -1.49
N THR A 35 19.81 12.21 -2.09
CA THR A 35 19.18 13.43 -1.54
C THR A 35 17.64 13.41 -1.57
N ARG A 36 17.05 12.31 -2.06
CA ARG A 36 15.60 12.11 -2.14
C ARG A 36 15.08 11.44 -0.88
N VAL A 37 13.87 11.80 -0.47
CA VAL A 37 13.15 11.10 0.60
C VAL A 37 12.92 9.65 0.15
N ILE A 38 13.22 8.70 1.04
CA ILE A 38 13.02 7.26 0.80
C ILE A 38 12.08 6.76 1.90
N ASP A 39 10.94 6.20 1.51
CA ASP A 39 9.89 5.75 2.45
C ASP A 39 10.25 4.45 3.18
N GLY A 40 11.14 3.63 2.59
CA GLY A 40 11.64 2.43 3.24
C GLY A 40 12.37 2.74 4.55
N ARG A 41 12.48 1.75 5.42
CA ARG A 41 13.37 1.73 6.58
C ARG A 41 14.24 0.48 6.53
N THR A 42 15.51 0.59 6.92
CA THR A 42 16.38 -0.59 7.01
C THR A 42 15.81 -1.60 8.01
N LEU A 43 15.81 -2.87 7.61
CA LEU A 43 15.37 -3.99 8.46
C LEU A 43 16.55 -4.70 9.14
N LEU A 44 17.80 -4.26 8.91
CA LEU A 44 18.98 -4.92 9.49
C LEU A 44 18.90 -5.05 11.02
N PRO A 45 18.61 -3.99 11.79
CA PRO A 45 18.55 -4.11 13.25
C PRO A 45 17.47 -5.09 13.71
N LEU A 46 16.36 -5.19 12.97
CA LEU A 46 15.28 -6.13 13.25
C LEU A 46 15.72 -7.58 12.97
N LEU A 47 16.34 -7.83 11.81
CA LEU A 47 16.81 -9.16 11.42
C LEU A 47 17.97 -9.66 12.28
N GLN A 48 18.77 -8.75 12.84
CA GLN A 48 19.83 -9.06 13.80
C GLN A 48 19.30 -9.24 15.24
N GLY A 49 18.00 -9.02 15.48
CA GLY A 49 17.39 -9.09 16.81
C GLY A 49 17.79 -7.96 17.76
N ILE A 50 18.39 -6.88 17.25
CA ILE A 50 18.80 -5.70 18.03
C ILE A 50 17.57 -4.90 18.45
N VAL A 51 16.56 -4.83 17.57
CA VAL A 51 15.26 -4.23 17.86
C VAL A 51 14.15 -5.25 17.64
N GLN A 52 13.05 -5.11 18.38
CA GLN A 52 11.89 -6.02 18.28
C GLN A 52 10.91 -5.64 17.17
N HIS A 53 10.95 -4.38 16.71
CA HIS A 53 10.01 -3.87 15.73
C HIS A 53 10.72 -3.02 14.67
N SER A 54 10.14 -2.98 13.47
CA SER A 54 10.61 -2.11 12.39
C SER A 54 10.46 -0.64 12.76
N GLU A 55 11.31 0.22 12.19
CA GLU A 55 11.20 1.67 12.34
C GLU A 55 9.99 2.29 11.63
N HIS A 56 9.26 1.53 10.81
CA HIS A 56 8.03 2.00 10.18
C HIS A 56 6.93 2.20 11.24
N GLU A 57 6.68 3.47 11.58
CA GLU A 57 5.53 3.87 12.39
C GLU A 57 4.25 3.92 11.54
N PHE A 58 4.32 4.50 10.33
CA PHE A 58 3.20 4.59 9.39
C PHE A 58 3.48 3.87 8.09
N MET A 59 2.44 3.25 7.52
CA MET A 59 2.42 2.73 6.15
C MET A 59 1.20 3.28 5.42
N PHE A 60 1.42 3.81 4.22
CA PHE A 60 0.38 4.40 3.39
C PHE A 60 0.05 3.45 2.24
N HIS A 61 -1.23 3.06 2.12
CA HIS A 61 -1.71 2.10 1.15
C HIS A 61 -2.47 2.83 0.04
N TYR A 62 -1.83 2.95 -1.13
CA TYR A 62 -2.42 3.56 -2.32
C TYR A 62 -3.06 2.51 -3.23
N CYS A 63 -4.22 2.86 -3.80
CA CYS A 63 -4.80 2.17 -4.95
C CYS A 63 -4.72 3.13 -6.14
N GLY A 64 -3.84 2.83 -7.09
CA GLY A 64 -3.46 3.77 -8.14
C GLY A 64 -2.90 5.07 -7.55
N VAL A 65 -3.58 6.20 -7.77
CA VAL A 65 -3.16 7.55 -7.31
C VAL A 65 -3.88 8.03 -6.04
N VAL A 66 -4.81 7.24 -5.50
CA VAL A 66 -5.60 7.63 -4.31
C VAL A 66 -5.16 6.81 -3.11
N LEU A 67 -4.99 7.50 -1.98
CA LEU A 67 -4.71 6.89 -0.68
C LEU A 67 -5.99 6.19 -0.18
N HIS A 68 -5.98 4.87 -0.12
CA HIS A 68 -7.14 4.07 0.33
C HIS A 68 -7.07 3.78 1.82
N ALA A 69 -5.88 3.48 2.36
CA ALA A 69 -5.75 3.15 3.77
C ALA A 69 -4.42 3.61 4.37
N VAL A 70 -4.38 3.71 5.69
CA VAL A 70 -3.18 4.01 6.46
C VAL A 70 -3.10 3.07 7.63
N ARG A 71 -1.94 2.43 7.80
CA ARG A 71 -1.62 1.62 8.96
C ARG A 71 -0.68 2.39 9.87
N TRP A 72 -0.98 2.42 11.15
CA TRP A 72 -0.16 3.03 12.19
C TRP A 72 0.20 1.99 13.25
N HIS A 73 1.49 1.80 13.48
CA HIS A 73 1.99 0.98 14.56
C HIS A 73 2.30 1.84 15.79
N GLN A 74 1.43 1.77 16.78
CA GLN A 74 1.58 2.46 18.06
C GLN A 74 2.54 1.67 18.96
N LYS A 75 3.85 1.89 18.76
CA LYS A 75 4.93 1.10 19.40
C LYS A 75 4.86 1.05 20.93
N ASP A 76 4.40 2.11 21.59
CA ASP A 76 4.27 2.20 23.05
C ASP A 76 3.20 1.24 23.61
N ARG A 77 2.19 0.91 22.81
CA ARG A 77 1.10 0.00 23.21
C ARG A 77 1.15 -1.36 22.53
N GLY A 78 1.94 -1.50 21.46
CA GLY A 78 1.93 -2.70 20.61
C GLY A 78 0.66 -2.85 19.78
N THR A 79 -0.17 -1.80 19.71
CA THR A 79 -1.41 -1.79 18.94
C THR A 79 -1.14 -1.38 17.50
N ILE A 80 -1.78 -2.07 16.55
CA ILE A 80 -1.66 -1.76 15.13
C ILE A 80 -3.01 -1.27 14.63
N TRP A 81 -3.11 0.03 14.42
CA TRP A 81 -4.31 0.66 13.89
C TRP A 81 -4.29 0.66 12.37
N LYS A 82 -5.45 0.48 11.75
CA LYS A 82 -5.61 0.68 10.31
C LYS A 82 -6.88 1.46 10.00
N ALA A 83 -6.73 2.56 9.29
CA ALA A 83 -7.83 3.40 8.85
C ALA A 83 -8.03 3.29 7.33
N HIS A 84 -9.24 3.04 6.88
CA HIS A 84 -9.62 3.02 5.45
C HIS A 84 -10.43 4.26 5.09
N TYR A 85 -9.86 5.09 4.23
CA TYR A 85 -10.53 6.23 3.60
C TYR A 85 -11.42 5.81 2.44
N ALA A 86 -11.12 4.67 1.83
CA ALA A 86 -11.89 4.11 0.74
C ALA A 86 -11.75 2.58 0.70
N THR A 87 -12.83 1.88 0.33
CA THR A 87 -12.85 0.43 0.15
C THR A 87 -13.48 0.06 -1.19
N PRO A 88 -13.00 -0.99 -1.88
CA PRO A 88 -13.65 -1.45 -3.10
C PRO A 88 -15.03 -2.03 -2.81
N LEU A 89 -15.93 -1.96 -3.78
CA LEU A 89 -17.19 -2.69 -3.76
C LEU A 89 -16.95 -4.11 -4.26
N PHE A 90 -17.06 -5.08 -3.36
CA PHE A 90 -16.90 -6.49 -3.67
C PHE A 90 -18.05 -7.04 -4.52
N GLN A 91 -17.73 -8.00 -5.38
CA GLN A 91 -18.65 -8.63 -6.33
C GLN A 91 -18.40 -10.15 -6.35
N PRO A 92 -19.33 -10.98 -5.86
CA PRO A 92 -20.60 -10.60 -5.21
C PRO A 92 -20.37 -9.90 -3.85
N GLU A 93 -21.43 -9.29 -3.30
CA GLU A 93 -21.38 -8.63 -1.99
C GLU A 93 -20.85 -9.58 -0.90
N ASP A 94 -20.09 -9.04 0.05
CA ASP A 94 -19.43 -9.77 1.16
C ASP A 94 -18.44 -10.88 0.75
N SER A 95 -18.11 -10.99 -0.54
CA SER A 95 -17.19 -12.03 -1.02
C SER A 95 -15.71 -11.77 -0.71
N GLY A 96 -15.37 -10.57 -0.24
CA GLY A 96 -13.99 -10.15 0.02
C GLY A 96 -13.15 -9.89 -1.24
N ALA A 97 -13.73 -10.02 -2.44
CA ALA A 97 -13.04 -9.82 -3.71
C ALA A 97 -13.98 -9.33 -4.84
N CYS A 98 -13.42 -8.99 -5.99
CA CYS A 98 -14.16 -8.57 -7.17
C CYS A 98 -14.11 -9.67 -8.24
N PHE A 99 -14.74 -10.82 -7.97
CA PHE A 99 -14.69 -12.02 -8.82
C PHE A 99 -15.23 -11.76 -10.24
N GLU A 100 -16.25 -10.92 -10.37
CA GLU A 100 -16.85 -10.61 -11.67
C GLU A 100 -15.95 -9.73 -12.55
N ARG A 101 -15.20 -8.81 -11.93
CA ARG A 101 -14.31 -7.87 -12.63
C ARG A 101 -12.86 -8.37 -12.71
N GLY A 102 -12.51 -9.41 -11.94
CA GLY A 102 -11.16 -9.91 -11.73
C GLY A 102 -10.30 -8.98 -10.85
N ILE A 103 -10.32 -7.67 -11.10
CA ILE A 103 -9.57 -6.66 -10.34
C ILE A 103 -10.55 -5.63 -9.77
N CYS A 104 -10.41 -5.35 -8.47
CA CYS A 104 -11.19 -4.30 -7.84
C CYS A 104 -10.74 -2.91 -8.32
N PRO A 105 -11.67 -2.03 -8.68
CA PRO A 105 -11.34 -0.67 -9.12
C PRO A 105 -10.85 0.19 -7.95
N CYS A 106 -10.03 1.20 -8.27
CA CYS A 106 -9.51 2.16 -7.30
C CYS A 106 -10.29 3.50 -7.25
N PHE A 107 -11.16 3.75 -8.23
CA PHE A 107 -11.88 5.03 -8.41
C PHE A 107 -13.28 4.81 -9.00
N GLY A 108 -14.08 5.87 -9.00
CA GLY A 108 -15.42 5.89 -9.59
C GLY A 108 -16.41 5.06 -8.78
N ASP A 109 -17.48 4.60 -9.45
CA ASP A 109 -18.64 3.95 -8.81
C ASP A 109 -18.34 2.54 -8.26
N GLY A 110 -17.10 2.05 -8.39
CA GLY A 110 -16.68 0.77 -7.84
C GLY A 110 -16.02 0.87 -6.46
N VAL A 111 -16.04 2.04 -5.84
CA VAL A 111 -15.38 2.33 -4.56
C VAL A 111 -16.32 3.10 -3.65
N THR A 112 -16.34 2.72 -2.38
CA THR A 112 -17.02 3.46 -1.32
C THR A 112 -16.01 4.33 -0.59
N HIS A 113 -16.31 5.62 -0.44
CA HIS A 113 -15.51 6.56 0.36
C HIS A 113 -16.11 6.70 1.75
N HIS A 114 -15.23 6.83 2.75
CA HIS A 114 -15.60 6.86 4.17
C HIS A 114 -15.19 8.18 4.81
N ASP A 115 -16.16 8.88 5.40
CA ASP A 115 -15.95 10.10 6.20
C ASP A 115 -16.91 10.08 7.42
N PRO A 116 -16.43 9.73 8.62
CA PRO A 116 -15.03 9.45 8.97
C PRO A 116 -14.52 8.12 8.37
N PRO A 117 -13.19 7.95 8.19
CA PRO A 117 -12.59 6.69 7.76
C PRO A 117 -12.92 5.52 8.71
N LEU A 118 -13.06 4.31 8.15
CA LEU A 118 -13.26 3.09 8.94
C LEU A 118 -11.97 2.74 9.70
N LEU A 119 -12.06 2.55 11.02
CA LEU A 119 -10.90 2.24 11.87
C LEU A 119 -10.95 0.78 12.36
N PHE A 120 -9.80 0.11 12.39
CA PHE A 120 -9.63 -1.24 12.90
C PHE A 120 -8.40 -1.33 13.79
N ASP A 121 -8.46 -2.20 14.80
CA ASP A 121 -7.29 -2.66 15.57
C ASP A 121 -6.84 -4.03 15.05
N LEU A 122 -5.80 -4.04 14.22
CA LEU A 122 -5.24 -5.27 13.63
C LEU A 122 -4.57 -6.18 14.66
N SER A 123 -4.26 -5.68 15.86
CA SER A 123 -3.72 -6.51 16.94
C SER A 123 -4.80 -7.43 17.54
N GLN A 124 -6.07 -7.03 17.47
CA GLN A 124 -7.23 -7.80 17.96
C GLN A 124 -8.05 -8.43 16.81
N ASP A 125 -8.19 -7.70 15.71
CA ASP A 125 -8.95 -8.10 14.52
C ASP A 125 -8.07 -8.02 13.26
N PRO A 126 -7.26 -9.07 13.00
CA PRO A 126 -6.46 -9.14 11.78
C PRO A 126 -7.27 -9.30 10.49
N SER A 127 -8.52 -9.79 10.56
CA SER A 127 -9.37 -9.97 9.38
C SER A 127 -9.96 -8.65 8.89
N GLU A 128 -10.06 -7.65 9.77
CA GLU A 128 -10.66 -6.34 9.50
C GLU A 128 -12.18 -6.45 9.29
N GLU A 129 -12.84 -7.25 10.13
CA GLU A 129 -14.29 -7.54 10.04
C GLU A 129 -15.13 -6.61 10.90
N ASN A 130 -14.57 -6.08 12.00
CA ASN A 130 -15.31 -5.33 13.02
C ASN A 130 -14.79 -3.88 13.09
N PRO A 131 -15.39 -2.96 12.31
CA PRO A 131 -14.98 -1.56 12.37
C PRO A 131 -15.28 -0.95 13.73
N LEU A 132 -14.33 -0.15 14.22
CA LEU A 132 -14.44 0.58 15.47
C LEU A 132 -15.20 1.89 15.27
N SER A 133 -15.84 2.36 16.33
CA SER A 133 -16.53 3.64 16.39
C SER A 133 -16.20 4.34 17.71
N THR A 134 -16.70 5.57 17.89
CA THR A 134 -16.62 6.30 19.15
C THR A 134 -17.30 5.58 20.32
N ASP A 135 -18.25 4.69 20.03
CA ASP A 135 -18.99 3.94 21.04
C ASP A 135 -18.24 2.67 21.49
N THR A 136 -17.45 2.08 20.59
CA THR A 136 -16.74 0.82 20.84
C THR A 136 -15.28 1.02 21.24
N GLU A 137 -14.66 2.13 20.85
CA GLU A 137 -13.24 2.43 21.13
C GLU A 137 -13.08 3.85 21.73
N PRO A 138 -12.76 3.96 23.04
CA PRO A 138 -12.56 5.26 23.70
C PRO A 138 -11.44 6.12 23.10
N LEU A 139 -10.45 5.51 22.44
CA LEU A 139 -9.34 6.22 21.81
C LEU A 139 -9.63 6.65 20.37
N PHE A 140 -10.81 6.33 19.82
CA PHE A 140 -11.15 6.50 18.40
C PHE A 140 -10.75 7.88 17.88
N ASP A 141 -11.22 8.97 18.52
CA ASP A 141 -10.93 10.34 18.09
C ASP A 141 -9.43 10.67 18.14
N SER A 142 -8.73 10.18 19.16
CA SER A 142 -7.29 10.42 19.32
C SER A 142 -6.47 9.70 18.25
N VAL A 143 -6.85 8.46 17.92
CA VAL A 143 -6.22 7.64 16.88
C VAL A 143 -6.47 8.26 15.51
N MET A 144 -7.73 8.59 15.22
CA MET A 144 -8.11 9.23 13.96
C MET A 144 -7.41 10.58 13.75
N LYS A 145 -7.29 11.39 14.81
CA LYS A 145 -6.54 12.66 14.76
C LYS A 145 -5.05 12.43 14.48
N ARG A 146 -4.42 11.43 15.11
CA ARG A 146 -3.01 11.10 14.89
C ARG A 146 -2.76 10.61 13.47
N ILE A 147 -3.62 9.72 12.95
CA ILE A 147 -3.56 9.23 11.58
C ILE A 147 -3.77 10.38 10.58
N GLY A 148 -4.80 11.21 10.79
CA GLY A 148 -5.08 12.37 9.94
C GLY A 148 -3.90 13.33 9.83
N LYS A 149 -3.23 13.61 10.96
CA LYS A 149 -2.00 14.44 10.97
C LYS A 149 -0.88 13.80 10.15
N ALA A 150 -0.65 12.49 10.30
CA ALA A 150 0.39 11.79 9.54
C ALA A 150 0.10 11.78 8.03
N VAL A 151 -1.17 11.67 7.64
CA VAL A 151 -1.60 11.80 6.24
C VAL A 151 -1.32 13.20 5.70
N GLU A 152 -1.62 14.25 6.47
CA GLU A 152 -1.33 15.63 6.07
C GLU A 152 0.18 15.87 5.88
N GLU A 153 0.99 15.39 6.83
CA GLU A 153 2.46 15.47 6.77
C GLU A 153 3.00 14.70 5.55
N HIS A 154 2.52 13.48 5.30
CA HIS A 154 2.92 12.70 4.14
C HIS A 154 2.57 13.39 2.82
N ARG A 155 1.34 13.91 2.69
CA ARG A 155 0.90 14.65 1.49
C ARG A 155 1.78 15.86 1.17
N LYS A 156 2.33 16.54 2.19
CA LYS A 156 3.27 17.66 2.00
C LYS A 156 4.61 17.24 1.38
N THR A 157 5.01 15.97 1.54
CA THR A 157 6.25 15.44 0.94
C THR A 157 6.06 14.97 -0.51
N LEU A 158 4.82 14.81 -0.97
CA LEU A 158 4.53 14.34 -2.31
C LEU A 158 4.73 15.47 -3.31
N THR A 159 5.63 15.23 -4.27
CA THR A 159 5.80 16.10 -5.43
C THR A 159 5.03 15.50 -6.61
N PRO A 160 4.14 16.27 -7.27
CA PRO A 160 3.45 15.76 -8.45
C PRO A 160 4.45 15.37 -9.54
N VAL A 161 4.29 14.15 -10.05
CA VAL A 161 5.08 13.63 -11.19
C VAL A 161 4.14 13.26 -12.33
N PRO A 162 4.59 13.31 -13.60
CA PRO A 162 3.76 12.90 -14.72
C PRO A 162 3.30 11.44 -14.58
N GLN A 163 2.01 11.19 -14.83
CA GLN A 163 1.44 9.86 -14.75
C GLN A 163 2.02 8.94 -15.84
N GLN A 164 2.91 8.04 -15.43
CA GLN A 164 3.59 7.11 -16.33
C GLN A 164 2.64 6.08 -16.94
N LEU A 165 1.59 5.70 -16.20
CA LEU A 165 0.59 4.71 -16.62
C LEU A 165 -0.73 5.36 -17.06
N SER A 166 -0.64 6.50 -17.75
CA SER A 166 -1.83 7.15 -18.33
C SER A 166 -2.37 6.34 -19.52
N PRO A 167 -3.64 6.49 -19.92
CA PRO A 167 -4.17 5.82 -21.11
C PRO A 167 -3.32 6.07 -22.37
N TYR A 168 -2.79 7.29 -22.53
CA TYR A 168 -1.91 7.64 -23.64
C TYR A 168 -0.53 6.95 -23.56
N ASN A 169 0.03 6.82 -22.36
CA ASN A 169 1.32 6.16 -22.17
C ASN A 169 1.23 4.64 -22.24
N ASN A 170 0.08 4.07 -21.86
CA ASN A 170 -0.21 2.64 -21.93
C ASN A 170 -0.77 2.19 -23.29
N ALA A 171 -1.13 3.11 -24.18
CA ALA A 171 -1.53 2.77 -25.53
C ALA A 171 -0.37 2.05 -26.26
N TRP A 172 -0.67 0.94 -26.92
CA TRP A 172 0.33 0.20 -27.70
C TRP A 172 0.90 1.09 -28.82
N LYS A 173 2.23 1.19 -28.85
CA LYS A 173 2.96 2.03 -29.81
C LYS A 173 3.78 1.12 -30.73
N PRO A 174 3.36 0.90 -31.98
CA PRO A 174 4.05 -0.02 -32.89
C PRO A 174 5.54 0.29 -33.05
N TRP A 175 5.92 1.57 -33.04
CA TRP A 175 7.29 2.04 -33.18
C TRP A 175 8.16 1.90 -31.93
N LEU A 176 7.60 1.48 -30.79
CA LEU A 176 8.35 1.21 -29.55
C LEU A 176 8.52 -0.30 -29.29
N GLN A 177 8.02 -1.16 -30.18
CA GLN A 177 8.14 -2.59 -29.99
C GLN A 177 9.55 -3.06 -30.33
N PRO A 178 10.16 -3.94 -29.52
CA PRO A 178 11.43 -4.56 -29.89
C PRO A 178 11.24 -5.35 -31.19
N CYS A 179 12.09 -5.08 -32.17
CA CYS A 179 12.06 -5.70 -33.49
C CYS A 179 13.27 -6.63 -33.63
N CYS A 180 13.01 -7.92 -33.87
CA CYS A 180 14.04 -8.84 -34.35
C CYS A 180 14.06 -8.75 -35.88
N GLY A 181 15.14 -8.22 -36.47
CA GLY A 181 15.29 -8.00 -37.91
C GLY A 181 15.35 -6.53 -38.32
N THR A 182 15.18 -6.25 -39.62
CA THR A 182 15.31 -4.90 -40.19
C THR A 182 13.95 -4.21 -40.26
N PHE A 183 13.80 -3.07 -39.58
CA PHE A 183 12.62 -2.22 -39.70
C PHE A 183 12.38 -1.82 -41.17
N PRO A 184 11.15 -1.91 -41.72
CA PRO A 184 9.87 -2.17 -41.03
C PRO A 184 9.42 -3.65 -41.00
N PHE A 185 10.25 -4.59 -41.46
CA PHE A 185 9.89 -6.01 -41.60
C PHE A 185 10.10 -6.79 -40.29
N CYS A 186 9.49 -6.32 -39.21
CA CYS A 186 9.66 -6.86 -37.85
C CYS A 186 9.00 -8.23 -37.62
N CYS A 187 8.49 -8.88 -38.67
CA CYS A 187 7.89 -10.23 -38.66
C CYS A 187 8.42 -11.10 -39.83
N GLY A 188 9.72 -11.02 -40.14
CA GLY A 188 10.34 -11.77 -41.23
C GLY A 188 11.03 -13.06 -40.78
N LEU A 189 10.25 -14.08 -40.40
CA LEU A 189 10.43 -15.53 -40.65
C LEU A 189 9.32 -16.33 -39.96
#